data_AF-A0A2N4YU38-F1
#
_entry.id   AF-A0A2N4YU38-F1
#
_cell.length_a   1.000
_cell.length_b   1.000
_cell.length_c   1.000
_cell.angle_alpha   90.00
_cell.angle_beta   90.00
_cell.angle_gamma   90.00
#
_symmetry.space_group_name_H-M   'P 1'
#
loop_
_entity.id
_entity.type
_entity.pdbx_description
1 polymer ?
#
loop_
_entity_poly.entity_id
_entity_poly.type
_entity_poly.pdbx_seq_one_letter_code
_entity_poly.pdbx_strand_id
1 'polypeptide(L)'
;MIKIARIAVTLGLLSSLGAQAYAAGLVVNDNDLRNDLAWLSDRGVIHLSLSTWPLSQDEIARALKKAKPSYSSEQVVLARINQRLSALKADFRVTGYTSTDQPGTPQGFGQTQPADNSLGLAFNNSGEWWDVHLQGNVEGGERISNGSRFNANGAYGAVKFWNQWLSFGQVPQWWGPGYEGSLIRGDAMRPMTGFLMQRAEQAAPETWWLRWVGPWQYQISASQMNQYTAVPHAKIIGGRFTFTPFQSLELGASRIMQWGGEGRPQSLSSFWDGFTGKDNTGTDNEPGNQLAGFDFKFKLEPTLGWPVSFYGQMIGEDESGYLPSANMFLGGVEGHHGWGKDAVNWYLEAHDTRTNMSRTNYSYTHHIYKDGYYQQGYPLGDAMGGDG
;
A
#
# COMPACT_ATOMS: atom_id res chain seq x y z
N MET A 1 13.43 -2.82 -31.84
CA MET A 1 12.15 -3.16 -31.18
C MET A 1 12.35 -4.43 -30.37
N ILE A 2 12.82 -4.29 -29.13
CA ILE A 2 13.04 -5.43 -28.23
C ILE A 2 11.71 -5.70 -27.53
N LYS A 3 11.09 -6.85 -27.83
CA LYS A 3 9.88 -7.31 -27.16
C LYS A 3 10.27 -7.76 -25.76
N ILE A 4 9.88 -7.00 -24.74
CA ILE A 4 9.97 -7.43 -23.34
C ILE A 4 8.84 -8.45 -23.13
N ALA A 5 9.18 -9.74 -23.09
CA ALA A 5 8.24 -10.77 -22.69
C ALA A 5 8.16 -10.79 -21.16
N ARG A 6 7.09 -10.24 -20.60
CA ARG A 6 6.77 -10.34 -19.17
C ARG A 6 6.04 -11.68 -18.97
N ILE A 7 6.73 -12.67 -18.41
CA ILE A 7 6.09 -13.94 -18.02
C ILE A 7 6.18 -14.07 -16.50
N ALA A 8 5.15 -13.58 -15.81
CA ALA A 8 4.91 -13.97 -14.41
C ALA A 8 4.13 -15.28 -14.43
N VAL A 9 4.83 -16.42 -14.28
CA VAL A 9 4.16 -17.72 -14.13
C VAL A 9 3.80 -17.89 -12.66
N THR A 10 2.50 -17.88 -12.36
CA THR A 10 1.99 -18.35 -11.07
C THR A 10 1.41 -19.74 -11.29
N LEU A 11 2.11 -20.79 -10.86
CA LEU A 11 1.56 -22.15 -10.89
C LEU A 11 0.87 -22.43 -9.54
N GLY A 12 -0.46 -22.44 -9.52
CA GLY A 12 -1.24 -22.97 -8.42
C GLY A 12 -1.41 -24.48 -8.60
N LEU A 13 -0.81 -25.29 -7.74
CA LEU A 13 -1.10 -26.72 -7.68
C LEU A 13 -2.46 -26.92 -7.00
N LEU A 14 -3.40 -27.57 -7.69
CA LEU A 14 -4.72 -27.92 -7.14
C LEU A 14 -4.55 -28.83 -5.91
N SER A 15 -4.95 -28.34 -4.73
CA SER A 15 -5.23 -29.16 -3.55
C SER A 15 -6.74 -29.38 -3.37
N SER A 16 -7.04 -30.54 -2.81
CA SER A 16 -8.33 -31.23 -2.68
C SER A 16 -9.47 -30.44 -2.02
N LEU A 17 -10.71 -30.80 -2.40
CA LEU A 17 -11.97 -30.44 -1.75
C LEU A 17 -11.97 -30.78 -0.25
N GLY A 18 -11.43 -29.88 0.57
CA GLY A 18 -11.63 -29.81 2.02
C GLY A 18 -12.63 -28.70 2.35
N ALA A 19 -13.33 -28.83 3.47
CA ALA A 19 -14.40 -27.93 3.91
C ALA A 19 -14.11 -26.45 3.66
N GLN A 20 -15.13 -25.67 3.28
CA GLN A 20 -15.07 -24.20 3.15
C GLN A 20 -14.74 -23.55 4.49
N ALA A 21 -13.47 -23.60 4.89
CA ALA A 21 -12.92 -22.65 5.83
C ALA A 21 -12.92 -21.30 5.11
N TYR A 22 -13.62 -20.33 5.67
CA TYR A 22 -13.55 -18.96 5.17
C TYR A 22 -12.12 -18.46 5.38
N ALA A 23 -11.30 -18.50 4.33
CA ALA A 23 -10.01 -17.84 4.34
C ALA A 23 -10.24 -16.35 4.61
N ALA A 24 -9.66 -15.85 5.69
CA ALA A 24 -9.61 -14.43 6.03
C ALA A 24 -8.16 -14.00 6.18
N GLY A 25 -7.90 -12.71 6.37
CA GLY A 25 -6.53 -12.21 6.56
C GLY A 25 -6.20 -10.97 5.76
N LEU A 26 -4.91 -10.68 5.70
CA LEU A 26 -4.33 -9.57 4.94
C LEU A 26 -4.18 -9.95 3.48
N VAL A 27 -4.48 -9.02 2.58
CA VAL A 27 -4.26 -9.16 1.14
C VAL A 27 -3.29 -8.05 0.74
N VAL A 28 -2.03 -8.43 0.55
CA VAL A 28 -0.95 -7.52 0.15
C VAL A 28 -1.11 -7.05 -1.29
N ASN A 29 -0.26 -6.11 -1.70
CA ASN A 29 -0.33 -5.47 -3.01
C ASN A 29 -0.35 -6.50 -4.14
N ASP A 30 -1.46 -6.56 -4.86
CA ASP A 30 -1.66 -7.43 -6.02
C ASP A 30 -2.32 -6.64 -7.15
N ASN A 31 -1.57 -6.38 -8.22
CA ASN A 31 -2.01 -5.49 -9.30
C ASN A 31 -3.29 -5.97 -9.97
N ASP A 32 -3.42 -7.27 -10.25
CA ASP A 32 -4.61 -7.83 -10.91
C ASP A 32 -5.85 -7.65 -10.04
N LEU A 33 -5.74 -8.01 -8.75
CA LEU A 33 -6.83 -7.86 -7.80
C LEU A 33 -7.22 -6.39 -7.60
N ARG A 34 -6.25 -5.48 -7.47
CA ARG A 34 -6.54 -4.05 -7.31
C ARG A 34 -7.34 -3.51 -8.49
N ASN A 35 -6.91 -3.82 -9.72
CA ASN A 35 -7.59 -3.34 -10.93
C ASN A 35 -9.01 -3.92 -11.07
N ASP A 36 -9.21 -5.19 -10.74
CA ASP A 36 -10.55 -5.81 -10.77
C ASP A 36 -11.48 -5.24 -9.70
N LEU A 37 -10.97 -5.01 -8.48
CA LEU A 37 -11.74 -4.36 -7.42
C LEU A 37 -12.05 -2.91 -7.76
N ALA A 38 -11.11 -2.16 -8.33
CA ALA A 38 -11.32 -0.78 -8.75
C ALA A 38 -12.39 -0.70 -9.84
N TRP A 39 -12.32 -1.59 -10.83
CA TRP A 39 -13.32 -1.68 -11.89
C TRP A 39 -14.72 -1.91 -11.34
N LEU A 40 -14.89 -2.76 -10.33
CA LEU A 40 -16.20 -2.97 -9.68
C LEU A 40 -16.61 -1.79 -8.79
N SER A 41 -15.66 -1.17 -8.09
CA SER A 41 -15.90 -0.10 -7.10
C SER A 41 -16.31 1.21 -7.76
N ASP A 42 -15.72 1.53 -8.91
CA ASP A 42 -15.97 2.78 -9.65
C ASP A 42 -17.18 2.68 -10.59
N ARG A 43 -17.67 1.45 -10.81
CA ARG A 43 -18.94 1.17 -11.49
C ARG A 43 -20.13 1.05 -10.55
N GLY A 44 -19.94 1.30 -9.25
CA GLY A 44 -21.00 1.18 -8.25
C GLY A 44 -21.45 -0.25 -7.96
N VAL A 45 -20.79 -1.27 -8.52
CA VAL A 45 -21.14 -2.69 -8.32
C VAL A 45 -20.85 -3.10 -6.88
N ILE A 46 -19.74 -2.62 -6.31
CA ILE A 46 -19.37 -2.76 -4.90
C ILE A 46 -18.96 -1.41 -4.31
N HIS A 47 -18.91 -1.32 -2.98
CA HIS A 47 -18.37 -0.16 -2.29
C HIS A 47 -17.21 -0.60 -1.38
N LEU A 48 -15.99 -0.26 -1.80
CA LEU A 48 -14.76 -0.71 -1.17
C LEU A 48 -13.67 0.35 -1.38
N SER A 49 -12.97 0.73 -0.30
CA SER A 49 -11.75 1.54 -0.37
C SER A 49 -10.57 0.69 -0.86
N LEU A 50 -9.77 1.26 -1.75
CA LEU A 50 -8.58 0.62 -2.33
C LEU A 50 -7.32 1.48 -2.14
N SER A 51 -7.37 2.47 -1.25
CA SER A 51 -6.29 3.43 -1.00
C SER A 51 -5.41 3.08 0.21
N THR A 52 -5.69 1.96 0.89
CA THR A 52 -4.94 1.54 2.08
C THR A 52 -4.63 0.05 2.00
N TRP A 53 -3.42 -0.30 1.55
CA TRP A 53 -2.97 -1.69 1.48
C TRP A 53 -1.98 -2.02 2.61
N PRO A 54 -1.93 -3.28 3.08
CA PRO A 54 -2.73 -4.43 2.65
C PRO A 54 -4.23 -4.30 2.96
N LEU A 55 -5.09 -4.84 2.09
CA LEU A 55 -6.53 -4.90 2.35
C LEU A 55 -6.87 -6.03 3.33
N SER A 56 -8.01 -5.93 3.99
CA SER A 56 -8.59 -7.04 4.74
C SER A 56 -9.46 -7.90 3.82
N GLN A 57 -9.30 -9.22 3.84
CA GLN A 57 -10.16 -10.13 3.09
C GLN A 57 -11.60 -10.15 3.63
N ASP A 58 -11.78 -9.91 4.94
CA ASP A 58 -13.12 -9.75 5.55
C ASP A 58 -13.87 -8.56 4.93
N GLU A 59 -13.14 -7.46 4.68
CA GLU A 59 -13.65 -6.25 4.04
C GLU A 59 -14.09 -6.54 2.60
N ILE A 60 -13.24 -7.20 1.82
CA ILE A 60 -13.54 -7.59 0.44
C ILE A 60 -14.78 -8.49 0.42
N ALA A 61 -14.82 -9.51 1.29
CA ALA A 61 -15.96 -10.42 1.39
C ALA A 61 -17.26 -9.69 1.75
N ARG A 62 -17.24 -8.73 2.67
CA ARG A 62 -18.43 -7.92 3.00
C ARG A 62 -18.91 -7.10 1.81
N ALA A 63 -18.00 -6.48 1.06
CA ALA A 63 -18.34 -5.71 -0.14
C ALA A 63 -18.96 -6.60 -1.22
N LEU A 64 -18.39 -7.77 -1.49
CA LEU A 64 -18.89 -8.75 -2.46
C LEU A 64 -20.27 -9.30 -2.10
N LYS A 65 -20.56 -9.54 -0.81
CA LYS A 65 -21.88 -9.99 -0.35
C LYS A 65 -23.01 -9.01 -0.68
N LYS A 66 -22.69 -7.73 -0.86
CA LYS A 66 -23.65 -6.66 -1.22
C LYS A 66 -23.51 -6.20 -2.67
N ALA A 67 -22.79 -6.95 -3.50
CA ALA A 67 -22.56 -6.60 -4.90
C ALA A 67 -23.87 -6.57 -5.70
N LYS A 68 -24.00 -5.60 -6.61
CA LYS A 68 -25.18 -5.41 -7.47
C LYS A 68 -24.81 -5.42 -8.96
N PRO A 69 -24.41 -6.56 -9.54
CA PRO A 69 -24.07 -6.63 -10.96
C PRO A 69 -25.34 -6.52 -11.81
N SER A 70 -25.27 -5.70 -12.86
CA SER A 70 -26.31 -5.52 -13.88
C SER A 70 -25.87 -6.00 -15.27
N TYR A 71 -24.55 -6.13 -15.51
CA TYR A 71 -23.99 -6.55 -16.79
C TYR A 71 -23.22 -7.88 -16.69
N SER A 72 -23.13 -8.61 -17.80
CA SER A 72 -22.40 -9.89 -17.84
C SER A 72 -20.89 -9.73 -17.58
N SER A 73 -20.28 -8.62 -18.02
CA SER A 73 -18.89 -8.27 -17.69
C SER A 73 -18.67 -8.15 -16.18
N GLU A 74 -19.63 -7.60 -15.43
CA GLU A 74 -19.53 -7.43 -13.98
C GLU A 74 -19.55 -8.77 -13.24
N GLN A 75 -20.35 -9.71 -13.73
CA GLN A 75 -20.35 -11.09 -13.19
C GLN A 75 -19.02 -11.79 -13.45
N VAL A 76 -18.42 -11.58 -14.63
CA VAL A 76 -17.09 -12.11 -14.95
C VAL A 76 -16.04 -11.55 -14.00
N VAL A 77 -16.00 -10.22 -13.79
CA VAL A 77 -15.03 -9.61 -12.87
C VAL A 77 -15.24 -10.08 -11.43
N LEU A 78 -16.49 -10.17 -10.95
CA LEU A 78 -16.81 -10.70 -9.61
C LEU A 78 -16.27 -12.12 -9.40
N ALA A 79 -16.38 -12.99 -10.42
CA ALA A 79 -15.85 -14.35 -10.34
C ALA A 79 -14.31 -14.36 -10.27
N ARG A 80 -13.64 -13.46 -11.02
CA ARG A 80 -12.18 -13.32 -10.98
C ARG A 80 -11.65 -12.93 -9.61
N ILE A 81 -12.37 -12.10 -8.83
CA ILE A 81 -11.97 -11.72 -7.47
C ILE A 81 -11.77 -12.95 -6.59
N ASN A 82 -12.78 -13.83 -6.51
CA ASN A 82 -12.70 -15.03 -5.68
C ASN A 82 -11.60 -15.97 -6.17
N GLN A 83 -11.48 -16.15 -7.49
CA GLN A 83 -10.42 -16.96 -8.09
C GLN A 83 -9.03 -16.39 -7.73
N ARG A 84 -8.84 -15.07 -7.79
CA ARG A 84 -7.58 -14.42 -7.47
C ARG A 84 -7.26 -14.56 -5.99
N LEU A 85 -8.22 -14.34 -5.09
CA LEU A 85 -8.03 -14.54 -3.66
C LEU A 85 -7.61 -15.99 -3.34
N SER A 86 -8.28 -16.98 -3.95
CA SER A 86 -7.89 -18.39 -3.81
C SER A 86 -6.48 -18.66 -4.34
N ALA A 87 -6.08 -18.06 -5.46
CA ALA A 87 -4.72 -18.21 -5.99
C ALA A 87 -3.65 -17.52 -5.11
N LEU A 88 -3.96 -16.36 -4.55
CA LEU A 88 -3.06 -15.62 -3.65
C LEU A 88 -2.86 -16.36 -2.32
N LYS A 89 -3.92 -16.99 -1.82
CA LYS A 89 -3.99 -17.69 -0.53
C LYS A 89 -3.88 -19.22 -0.63
N ALA A 90 -3.49 -19.76 -1.78
CA ALA A 90 -3.31 -21.20 -1.95
C ALA A 90 -2.28 -21.76 -0.95
N ASP A 91 -2.54 -22.93 -0.37
CA ASP A 91 -1.71 -23.55 0.69
C ASP A 91 -0.21 -23.52 0.37
N PHE A 92 0.12 -23.78 -0.89
CA PHE A 92 1.47 -23.68 -1.42
C PHE A 92 1.45 -22.88 -2.72
N ARG A 93 2.35 -21.91 -2.83
CA ARG A 93 2.45 -21.04 -4.02
C ARG A 93 3.89 -20.87 -4.44
N VAL A 94 4.12 -21.02 -5.74
CA VAL A 94 5.40 -20.73 -6.39
C VAL A 94 5.24 -19.52 -7.30
N THR A 95 6.14 -18.56 -7.17
CA THR A 95 6.20 -17.36 -8.02
C THR A 95 7.58 -17.25 -8.66
N GLY A 96 7.62 -16.81 -9.91
CA GLY A 96 8.87 -16.58 -10.63
C GLY A 96 8.82 -15.28 -11.41
N TYR A 97 9.95 -14.57 -11.40
CA TYR A 97 10.18 -13.38 -12.21
C TYR A 97 11.54 -13.50 -12.89
N THR A 98 11.60 -13.11 -14.16
CA THR A 98 12.83 -12.98 -14.93
C THR A 98 12.70 -11.82 -15.88
N SER A 99 13.81 -11.15 -16.15
CA SER A 99 13.89 -10.01 -17.03
C SER A 99 15.29 -9.89 -17.59
N THR A 100 15.43 -9.16 -18.70
CA THR A 100 16.73 -8.89 -19.30
C THR A 100 17.49 -7.80 -18.56
N ASP A 101 16.77 -6.81 -18.01
CA ASP A 101 17.31 -5.65 -17.31
C ASP A 101 16.21 -4.94 -16.51
N GLN A 102 16.60 -4.00 -15.64
CA GLN A 102 15.70 -3.09 -14.94
C GLN A 102 14.93 -2.19 -15.93
N PRO A 103 13.61 -2.02 -15.75
CA PRO A 103 12.87 -1.03 -16.53
C PRO A 103 13.46 0.37 -16.35
N GLY A 104 13.60 1.12 -17.46
CA GLY A 104 14.12 2.49 -17.41
C GLY A 104 13.15 3.51 -16.82
N THR A 105 11.88 3.15 -16.67
CA THR A 105 10.87 3.98 -15.99
C THR A 105 10.56 3.37 -14.61
N PRO A 106 10.16 4.20 -13.63
CA PRO A 106 9.55 3.71 -12.40
C PRO A 106 8.35 2.80 -12.70
N GLN A 107 8.03 1.90 -11.77
CA GLN A 107 6.92 0.94 -11.91
C GLN A 107 5.87 1.25 -10.84
N GLY A 108 4.60 1.13 -11.23
CA GLY A 108 3.47 1.35 -10.32
C GLY A 108 3.20 0.22 -9.33
N PHE A 109 2.00 0.28 -8.74
CA PHE A 109 1.52 -0.59 -7.69
C PHE A 109 1.77 -2.09 -7.94
N GLY A 110 2.51 -2.73 -7.04
CA GLY A 110 2.79 -4.16 -7.03
C GLY A 110 3.71 -4.62 -8.17
N GLN A 111 4.39 -3.70 -8.86
CA GLN A 111 5.17 -4.01 -10.07
C GLN A 111 6.68 -3.83 -9.90
N THR A 112 7.15 -3.13 -8.86
CA THR A 112 8.60 -3.00 -8.60
C THR A 112 9.19 -4.35 -8.15
N GLN A 113 10.20 -4.82 -8.88
CA GLN A 113 10.90 -6.08 -8.60
C GLN A 113 12.31 -5.80 -8.06
N PRO A 114 12.72 -6.42 -6.93
CA PRO A 114 13.98 -6.10 -6.27
C PRO A 114 15.23 -6.65 -6.98
N ALA A 115 15.06 -7.54 -7.96
CA ALA A 115 16.12 -8.19 -8.71
C ALA A 115 15.66 -8.52 -10.14
N ASP A 116 16.60 -8.74 -11.06
CA ASP A 116 16.32 -9.13 -12.45
C ASP A 116 15.70 -10.52 -12.55
N ASN A 117 16.10 -11.42 -11.65
CA ASN A 117 15.60 -12.77 -11.55
C ASN A 117 15.24 -13.09 -10.10
N SER A 118 14.07 -13.67 -9.88
CA SER A 118 13.60 -14.06 -8.55
C SER A 118 12.74 -15.33 -8.62
N LEU A 119 12.89 -16.19 -7.63
CA LEU A 119 12.02 -17.33 -7.38
C LEU A 119 11.54 -17.27 -5.92
N GLY A 120 10.23 -17.33 -5.75
CA GLY A 120 9.56 -17.31 -4.45
C GLY A 120 8.80 -18.60 -4.17
N LEU A 121 8.89 -19.07 -2.94
CA LEU A 121 8.10 -20.17 -2.39
C LEU A 121 7.33 -19.67 -1.17
N ALA A 122 6.02 -19.82 -1.18
CA ALA A 122 5.14 -19.47 -0.07
C ALA A 122 4.35 -20.67 0.45
N PHE A 123 4.25 -20.75 1.78
CA PHE A 123 3.25 -21.55 2.47
C PHE A 123 2.22 -20.63 3.11
N ASN A 124 0.94 -20.86 2.82
CA ASN A 124 -0.17 -20.09 3.37
C ASN A 124 -1.01 -20.94 4.31
N ASN A 125 -1.45 -20.34 5.42
CA ASN A 125 -2.52 -20.89 6.22
C ASN A 125 -3.30 -19.74 6.88
N SER A 126 -4.60 -19.69 6.63
CA SER A 126 -5.46 -18.71 7.28
C SER A 126 -6.78 -19.31 7.70
N GLY A 127 -7.43 -18.63 8.64
CA GLY A 127 -8.73 -19.02 9.17
C GLY A 127 -9.47 -17.81 9.69
N GLU A 128 -10.47 -18.03 10.54
CA GLU A 128 -11.35 -16.97 11.00
C GLU A 128 -10.61 -15.86 11.75
N TRP A 129 -9.57 -16.19 12.52
CA TRP A 129 -8.86 -15.23 13.37
C TRP A 129 -7.34 -15.23 13.18
N TRP A 130 -6.78 -15.93 12.19
CA TRP A 130 -5.35 -15.94 11.92
C TRP A 130 -5.05 -15.93 10.42
N ASP A 131 -3.88 -15.42 10.07
CA ASP A 131 -3.35 -15.43 8.70
C ASP A 131 -1.83 -15.55 8.74
N VAL A 132 -1.29 -16.62 8.18
CA VAL A 132 0.13 -16.93 8.15
C VAL A 132 0.56 -17.07 6.69
N HIS A 133 1.55 -16.28 6.31
CA HIS A 133 2.17 -16.30 4.99
C HIS A 133 3.68 -16.44 5.17
N LEU A 134 4.20 -17.65 4.99
CA LEU A 134 5.64 -17.93 5.09
C LEU A 134 6.25 -17.88 3.70
N GLN A 135 6.92 -16.78 3.37
CA GLN A 135 7.57 -16.55 2.07
C GLN A 135 9.09 -16.68 2.19
N GLY A 136 9.70 -17.40 1.26
CA GLY A 136 11.15 -17.42 1.03
C GLY A 136 11.46 -17.08 -0.42
N ASN A 137 12.43 -16.20 -0.63
CA ASN A 137 12.85 -15.73 -1.95
C ASN A 137 14.31 -16.03 -2.19
N VAL A 138 14.67 -16.36 -3.43
CA VAL A 138 16.04 -16.40 -3.92
C VAL A 138 16.16 -15.52 -5.16
N GLU A 139 17.17 -14.66 -5.17
CA GLU A 139 17.34 -13.61 -6.18
C GLU A 139 18.68 -13.75 -6.93
N GLY A 140 18.71 -13.19 -8.14
CA GLY A 140 19.91 -13.06 -8.97
C GLY A 140 19.86 -11.82 -9.85
N GLY A 141 20.95 -11.06 -9.90
CA GLY A 141 20.97 -9.71 -10.48
C GLY A 141 20.24 -8.72 -9.57
N GLU A 142 20.78 -8.48 -8.38
CA GLU A 142 20.17 -7.58 -7.40
C GLU A 142 20.08 -6.15 -7.95
N ARG A 143 18.86 -5.58 -7.94
CA ARG A 143 18.63 -4.15 -8.23
C ARG A 143 18.59 -3.35 -6.94
N ILE A 144 17.91 -3.90 -5.93
CA ILE A 144 17.89 -3.40 -4.56
C ILE A 144 18.86 -4.24 -3.75
N SER A 145 19.87 -3.59 -3.19
CA SER A 145 20.89 -4.25 -2.36
C SER A 145 20.26 -5.07 -1.24
N ASN A 146 20.92 -6.15 -0.82
CA ASN A 146 20.53 -6.90 0.36
C ASN A 146 21.73 -7.54 1.06
N GLY A 147 21.55 -7.99 2.29
CA GLY A 147 22.61 -8.73 3.01
C GLY A 147 22.83 -10.16 2.48
N SER A 148 21.87 -10.69 1.72
CA SER A 148 21.90 -12.02 1.13
C SER A 148 20.94 -12.09 -0.05
N ARG A 149 21.29 -12.91 -1.05
CA ARG A 149 20.39 -13.28 -2.14
C ARG A 149 19.14 -14.05 -1.69
N PHE A 150 19.14 -14.53 -0.44
CA PHE A 150 18.00 -15.16 0.21
C PHE A 150 17.34 -14.19 1.17
N ASN A 151 16.01 -14.08 1.11
CA ASN A 151 15.25 -13.21 2.01
C ASN A 151 13.83 -13.75 2.26
N ALA A 152 13.13 -13.13 3.19
CA ALA A 152 11.76 -13.45 3.57
C ALA A 152 10.80 -12.26 3.30
N ASN A 153 11.09 -11.44 2.29
CA ASN A 153 10.23 -10.31 1.92
C ASN A 153 8.82 -10.82 1.60
N GLY A 154 7.81 -10.20 2.19
CA GLY A 154 6.41 -10.65 2.12
C GLY A 154 5.99 -11.59 3.24
N ALA A 155 6.91 -12.21 3.99
CA ALA A 155 6.55 -13.14 5.05
C ALA A 155 5.93 -12.43 6.27
N TYR A 156 4.82 -12.96 6.79
CA TYR A 156 4.17 -12.43 7.97
C TYR A 156 3.29 -13.46 8.69
N GLY A 157 2.98 -13.17 9.95
CA GLY A 157 1.87 -13.76 10.70
C GLY A 157 0.95 -12.67 11.20
N ALA A 158 -0.36 -12.95 11.26
CA ALA A 158 -1.36 -12.03 11.76
C ALA A 158 -2.44 -12.76 12.56
N VAL A 159 -3.02 -12.05 13.54
CA VAL A 159 -4.14 -12.50 14.36
C VAL A 159 -5.24 -11.44 14.39
N LYS A 160 -6.50 -11.87 14.43
CA LYS A 160 -7.68 -11.02 14.51
C LYS A 160 -8.30 -11.06 15.89
N PHE A 161 -8.52 -9.91 16.50
CA PHE A 161 -9.27 -9.77 17.75
C PHE A 161 -10.12 -8.50 17.71
N TRP A 162 -11.37 -8.57 18.14
CA TRP A 162 -12.31 -7.43 18.15
C TRP A 162 -12.31 -6.60 16.85
N ASN A 163 -12.38 -7.30 15.71
CA ASN A 163 -12.35 -6.69 14.38
C ASN A 163 -11.03 -5.97 14.02
N GLN A 164 -9.93 -6.27 14.72
CA GLN A 164 -8.60 -5.72 14.47
C GLN A 164 -7.65 -6.84 14.04
N TRP A 165 -6.99 -6.69 12.90
CA TRP A 165 -5.84 -7.50 12.51
C TRP A 165 -4.58 -6.89 13.11
N LEU A 166 -3.81 -7.68 13.85
CA LEU A 166 -2.45 -7.37 14.28
C LEU A 166 -1.48 -8.31 13.57
N SER A 167 -0.48 -7.77 12.91
CA SER A 167 0.51 -8.52 12.13
C SER A 167 1.94 -8.18 12.54
N PHE A 168 2.83 -9.15 12.37
CA PHE A 168 4.27 -8.99 12.42
C PHE A 168 4.91 -9.66 11.21
N GLY A 169 5.82 -8.96 10.52
CA GLY A 169 6.49 -9.48 9.34
C GLY A 169 7.05 -8.39 8.43
N GLN A 170 7.35 -8.76 7.19
CA GLN A 170 7.81 -7.88 6.11
C GLN A 170 6.67 -7.62 5.13
N VAL A 171 5.65 -6.89 5.59
CA VAL A 171 4.41 -6.64 4.84
C VAL A 171 4.54 -5.35 4.00
N PRO A 172 4.43 -5.41 2.66
CA PRO A 172 4.40 -4.20 1.85
C PRO A 172 3.08 -3.43 2.06
N GLN A 173 3.13 -2.12 1.86
CA GLN A 173 1.99 -1.21 2.06
C GLN A 173 1.78 -0.35 0.81
N TRP A 174 0.61 0.26 0.71
CA TRP A 174 0.32 1.31 -0.27
C TRP A 174 -0.66 2.31 0.33
N TRP A 175 -0.23 3.56 0.49
CA TRP A 175 -1.04 4.62 1.13
C TRP A 175 -1.38 5.71 0.13
N GLY A 176 -2.59 5.65 -0.42
CA GLY A 176 -3.12 6.63 -1.34
C GLY A 176 -3.83 6.00 -2.55
N PRO A 177 -4.53 6.83 -3.34
CA PRO A 177 -5.30 6.38 -4.50
C PRO A 177 -4.47 6.19 -5.77
N GLY A 178 -3.24 6.72 -5.84
CA GLY A 178 -2.39 6.67 -7.03
C GLY A 178 -2.10 5.25 -7.50
N TYR A 179 -1.91 5.06 -8.81
CA TYR A 179 -1.54 3.79 -9.44
C TYR A 179 -0.03 3.69 -9.68
N GLU A 180 0.62 4.81 -10.02
CA GLU A 180 2.07 4.83 -10.29
C GLU A 180 2.91 5.00 -9.02
N GLY A 181 2.36 5.59 -7.97
CA GLY A 181 3.09 5.81 -6.72
C GLY A 181 2.22 6.23 -5.54
N SER A 182 2.83 6.20 -4.36
CA SER A 182 2.32 6.86 -3.16
C SER A 182 3.39 7.84 -2.72
N LEU A 183 3.03 9.11 -2.49
CA LEU A 183 3.98 10.14 -2.07
C LEU A 183 4.51 9.93 -0.64
N ILE A 184 3.91 9.04 0.15
CA ILE A 184 4.27 8.83 1.57
C ILE A 184 4.69 7.40 1.89
N ARG A 185 3.99 6.38 1.39
CA ARG A 185 4.29 4.97 1.64
C ARG A 185 3.88 4.11 0.45
N GLY A 186 4.83 3.89 -0.45
CA GLY A 186 4.71 3.01 -1.60
C GLY A 186 5.36 1.64 -1.41
N ASP A 187 5.51 0.92 -2.53
CA ASP A 187 6.09 -0.41 -2.62
C ASP A 187 7.30 -0.52 -3.57
N ALA A 188 7.90 0.62 -3.92
CA ALA A 188 9.12 0.68 -4.73
C ALA A 188 10.38 0.22 -3.98
N MET A 189 10.25 -0.43 -2.81
CA MET A 189 11.34 -0.79 -1.91
C MET A 189 11.11 -2.17 -1.27
N ARG A 190 12.17 -2.75 -0.69
CA ARG A 190 12.05 -4.01 0.06
C ARG A 190 11.24 -3.80 1.34
N PRO A 191 10.16 -4.57 1.59
CA PRO A 191 9.30 -4.35 2.75
C PRO A 191 10.07 -4.47 4.07
N MET A 192 9.79 -3.54 4.98
CA MET A 192 10.45 -3.44 6.28
C MET A 192 9.87 -4.44 7.28
N THR A 193 10.71 -4.99 8.16
CA THR A 193 10.24 -5.82 9.27
C THR A 193 9.57 -4.94 10.33
N GLY A 194 8.34 -5.25 10.71
CA GLY A 194 7.63 -4.47 11.72
C GLY A 194 6.30 -5.04 12.14
N PHE A 195 5.61 -4.27 12.98
CA PHE A 195 4.21 -4.50 13.35
C PHE A 195 3.29 -3.67 12.47
N LEU A 196 2.11 -4.22 12.16
CA LEU A 196 1.02 -3.55 11.45
C LEU A 196 -0.30 -3.87 12.14
N MET A 197 -1.18 -2.87 12.28
CA MET A 197 -2.52 -3.06 12.80
C MET A 197 -3.57 -2.32 11.95
N GLN A 198 -4.70 -2.97 11.68
CA GLN A 198 -5.80 -2.39 10.90
C GLN A 198 -7.16 -3.04 11.21
N ARG A 199 -8.27 -2.43 10.80
CA ARG A 199 -9.60 -3.05 10.92
C ARG A 199 -9.77 -4.21 9.95
N ALA A 200 -10.52 -5.22 10.35
CA ALA A 200 -10.93 -6.33 9.49
C ALA A 200 -12.16 -5.96 8.64
N GLU A 201 -13.28 -5.60 9.25
CA GLU A 201 -14.43 -4.98 8.58
C GLU A 201 -14.45 -3.47 8.81
N GLN A 202 -14.64 -2.70 7.75
CA GLN A 202 -14.54 -1.24 7.72
C GLN A 202 -15.92 -0.57 7.67
N ALA A 203 -16.92 -1.15 8.34
CA ALA A 203 -18.26 -0.57 8.41
C ALA A 203 -18.25 0.82 9.10
N ALA A 204 -19.29 1.61 8.82
CA ALA A 204 -19.51 2.91 9.43
C ALA A 204 -19.72 2.80 10.96
N PRO A 205 -19.44 3.87 11.74
CA PRO A 205 -19.70 3.87 13.17
C PRO A 205 -21.19 3.67 13.47
N GLU A 206 -21.51 2.89 14.50
CA GLU A 206 -22.91 2.68 14.93
C GLU A 206 -23.47 3.88 15.71
N THR A 207 -22.58 4.62 16.40
CA THR A 207 -22.87 5.81 17.20
C THR A 207 -23.55 6.89 16.36
N TRP A 208 -24.77 7.28 16.74
CA TRP A 208 -25.68 8.07 15.89
C TRP A 208 -25.08 9.38 15.35
N TRP A 209 -24.32 10.12 16.15
CA TRP A 209 -23.69 11.39 15.77
C TRP A 209 -22.36 11.23 15.00
N LEU A 210 -21.88 9.98 14.83
CA LEU A 210 -20.70 9.64 14.02
C LEU A 210 -21.06 8.87 12.74
N ARG A 211 -22.34 8.54 12.50
CA ARG A 211 -22.75 7.77 11.31
C ARG A 211 -22.40 8.46 10.00
N TRP A 212 -22.30 9.79 9.99
CA TRP A 212 -21.94 10.60 8.82
C TRP A 212 -20.51 10.34 8.33
N VAL A 213 -19.63 9.76 9.15
CA VAL A 213 -18.27 9.38 8.74
C VAL A 213 -18.30 8.33 7.62
N GLY A 214 -19.35 7.49 7.60
CA GLY A 214 -19.43 6.38 6.65
C GLY A 214 -18.38 5.29 6.92
N PRO A 215 -18.15 4.37 5.96
CA PRO A 215 -17.07 3.39 6.04
C PRO A 215 -15.73 4.07 6.35
N TRP A 216 -14.91 3.46 7.21
CA TRP A 216 -13.64 4.05 7.62
C TRP A 216 -12.59 3.00 7.92
N GLN A 217 -11.31 3.35 7.78
CA GLN A 217 -10.19 2.47 8.08
C GLN A 217 -9.09 3.25 8.78
N TYR A 218 -8.37 2.58 9.68
CA TYR A 218 -7.05 3.02 10.11
C TYR A 218 -6.01 1.97 9.76
N GLN A 219 -4.77 2.40 9.55
CA GLN A 219 -3.61 1.52 9.55
C GLN A 219 -2.51 2.18 10.35
N ILE A 220 -1.97 1.47 11.34
CA ILE A 220 -0.78 1.91 12.08
C ILE A 220 0.32 0.88 11.89
N SER A 221 1.55 1.35 11.75
CA SER A 221 2.71 0.48 11.59
C SER A 221 3.94 1.04 12.30
N ALA A 222 4.76 0.14 12.84
CA ALA A 222 6.06 0.45 13.42
C ALA A 222 7.08 -0.55 12.90
N SER A 223 7.97 -0.08 12.04
CA SER A 223 8.91 -0.92 11.30
C SER A 223 10.34 -0.45 11.50
N GLN A 224 11.30 -1.36 11.33
CA GLN A 224 12.72 -1.05 11.37
C GLN A 224 13.29 -1.03 9.94
N MET A 225 14.01 0.04 9.61
CA MET A 225 14.73 0.15 8.35
C MET A 225 15.91 -0.83 8.32
N ASN A 226 16.15 -1.42 7.15
CA ASN A 226 17.24 -2.35 6.92
C ASN A 226 18.40 -1.69 6.16
N GLN A 227 19.65 -1.98 6.57
CA GLN A 227 20.87 -1.45 5.93
C GLN A 227 20.85 0.08 5.73
N TYR A 228 20.23 0.82 6.65
CA TYR A 228 20.22 2.28 6.67
C TYR A 228 21.50 2.78 7.36
N THR A 229 22.42 3.35 6.58
CA THR A 229 23.81 3.57 7.00
C THR A 229 23.96 4.82 7.86
N ALA A 230 23.27 5.91 7.51
CA ALA A 230 23.38 7.17 8.25
C ALA A 230 22.96 7.04 9.72
N VAL A 231 21.92 6.25 10.00
CA VAL A 231 21.40 6.00 11.35
C VAL A 231 20.94 4.54 11.47
N PRO A 232 21.85 3.60 11.80
CA PRO A 232 21.52 2.19 11.88
C PRO A 232 20.30 1.90 12.75
N HIS A 233 19.47 0.96 12.31
CA HIS A 233 18.23 0.56 12.99
C HIS A 233 17.21 1.71 13.19
N ALA A 234 17.22 2.73 12.33
CA ALA A 234 16.15 3.73 12.29
C ALA A 234 14.77 3.05 12.16
N LYS A 235 13.74 3.68 12.74
CA LYS A 235 12.36 3.20 12.74
C LYS A 235 11.52 4.08 11.81
N ILE A 236 10.55 3.45 11.15
CA ILE A 236 9.48 4.12 10.43
C ILE A 236 8.18 3.81 11.17
N ILE A 237 7.60 4.82 11.79
CA ILE A 237 6.36 4.71 12.55
C ILE A 237 5.33 5.58 11.86
N GLY A 238 4.14 5.05 11.59
CA GLY A 238 3.12 5.82 10.88
C GLY A 238 1.71 5.41 11.21
N GLY A 239 0.80 6.33 10.86
CA GLY A 239 -0.63 6.15 10.94
C GLY A 239 -1.30 6.71 9.70
N ARG A 240 -2.29 5.97 9.21
CA ARG A 240 -3.19 6.37 8.13
C ARG A 240 -4.63 6.21 8.59
N PHE A 241 -5.48 7.15 8.21
CA PHE A 241 -6.92 7.13 8.42
C PHE A 241 -7.63 7.45 7.11
N THR A 242 -8.69 6.72 6.80
CA THR A 242 -9.56 6.99 5.64
C THR A 242 -11.01 6.87 6.05
N PHE A 243 -11.88 7.64 5.39
CA PHE A 243 -13.32 7.56 5.56
C PHE A 243 -14.07 8.01 4.31
N THR A 244 -15.29 7.51 4.15
CA THR A 244 -16.13 7.72 2.97
C THR A 244 -17.49 8.28 3.39
N PRO A 245 -17.61 9.61 3.63
CA PRO A 245 -18.84 10.21 4.16
C PRO A 245 -20.03 10.08 3.20
N PHE A 246 -19.76 9.99 1.90
CA PHE A 246 -20.74 9.71 0.86
C PHE A 246 -20.10 8.83 -0.22
N GLN A 247 -20.91 8.04 -0.93
CA GLN A 247 -20.43 7.01 -1.87
C GLN A 247 -19.49 7.55 -2.96
N SER A 248 -19.60 8.85 -3.28
CA SER A 248 -18.75 9.50 -4.28
C SER A 248 -17.41 9.98 -3.75
N LEU A 249 -17.18 10.15 -2.44
CA LEU A 249 -15.94 10.74 -1.92
C LEU A 249 -15.32 9.88 -0.82
N GLU A 250 -14.09 9.49 -1.05
CA GLU A 250 -13.19 8.98 -0.02
C GLU A 250 -12.16 10.07 0.32
N LEU A 251 -11.89 10.24 1.61
CA LEU A 251 -10.88 11.13 2.15
C LEU A 251 -9.88 10.33 2.97
N GLY A 252 -8.59 10.64 2.80
CA GLY A 252 -7.48 10.04 3.50
C GLY A 252 -6.60 11.09 4.17
N ALA A 253 -6.05 10.72 5.32
CA ALA A 253 -5.00 11.45 6.02
C ALA A 253 -3.94 10.45 6.48
N SER A 254 -2.67 10.80 6.34
CA SER A 254 -1.57 9.94 6.78
C SER A 254 -0.39 10.74 7.30
N ARG A 255 0.31 10.15 8.27
CA ARG A 255 1.53 10.67 8.86
C ARG A 255 2.55 9.55 9.04
N ILE A 256 3.81 9.83 8.72
CA ILE A 256 4.97 9.01 8.99
C ILE A 256 5.97 9.84 9.78
N MET A 257 6.61 9.17 10.74
CA MET A 257 7.79 9.64 11.43
C MET A 257 8.94 8.64 11.24
N GLN A 258 10.08 9.13 10.75
CA GLN A 258 11.35 8.42 10.81
C GLN A 258 12.04 8.79 12.13
N TRP A 259 12.25 7.80 12.99
CA TRP A 259 12.55 7.99 14.41
C TRP A 259 13.54 6.97 14.96
N GLY A 260 14.25 7.33 16.03
CA GLY A 260 15.16 6.43 16.74
C GLY A 260 16.35 5.97 15.88
N GLY A 261 16.93 4.84 16.26
CA GLY A 261 18.18 4.30 15.71
C GLY A 261 19.39 4.53 16.61
N GLU A 262 20.55 4.03 16.20
CA GLU A 262 21.80 4.17 16.96
C GLU A 262 22.18 5.64 17.16
N GLY A 263 22.54 6.01 18.40
CA GLY A 263 22.87 7.39 18.75
C GLY A 263 21.67 8.36 18.81
N ARG A 264 20.43 7.85 18.74
CA ARG A 264 19.21 8.67 18.75
C ARG A 264 18.34 8.44 19.98
N PRO A 265 17.55 9.45 20.42
CA PRO A 265 16.54 9.26 21.45
C PRO A 265 15.56 8.14 21.09
N GLN A 266 15.35 7.20 22.02
CA GLN A 266 14.44 6.05 21.86
C GLN A 266 13.47 5.87 23.04
N SER A 267 13.17 6.96 23.75
CA SER A 267 12.24 6.94 24.90
C SER A 267 10.79 7.21 24.47
N LEU A 268 9.83 6.77 25.28
CA LEU A 268 8.41 7.08 25.06
C LEU A 268 8.13 8.60 25.06
N SER A 269 8.90 9.38 25.82
CA SER A 269 8.82 10.86 25.78
C SER A 269 9.23 11.38 24.41
N SER A 270 10.41 10.98 23.90
CA SER A 270 10.87 11.40 22.57
C SER A 270 9.95 10.93 21.45
N PHE A 271 9.33 9.75 21.59
CA PHE A 271 8.31 9.29 20.65
C PHE A 271 7.08 10.20 20.67
N TRP A 272 6.59 10.56 21.85
CA TRP A 272 5.44 11.44 22.00
C TRP A 272 5.70 12.87 21.51
N ASP A 273 6.91 13.39 21.75
CA ASP A 273 7.32 14.71 21.26
C ASP A 273 7.34 14.74 19.72
N GLY A 274 7.85 13.69 19.07
CA GLY A 274 7.77 13.57 17.61
C GLY A 274 6.35 13.33 17.08
N PHE A 275 5.58 12.45 17.73
CA PHE A 275 4.18 12.18 17.34
C PHE A 275 3.29 13.43 17.44
N THR A 276 3.56 14.32 18.39
CA THR A 276 2.80 15.58 18.58
C THR A 276 3.38 16.76 17.80
N GLY A 277 4.36 16.54 16.91
CA GLY A 277 4.90 17.58 16.01
C GLY A 277 5.79 18.62 16.70
N LYS A 278 6.43 18.25 17.82
CA LYS A 278 7.45 19.09 18.51
C LYS A 278 8.86 18.77 18.01
N ASP A 279 8.99 18.44 16.74
CA ASP A 279 10.22 17.94 16.14
C ASP A 279 11.02 18.96 15.35
N ASN A 280 10.46 20.14 15.03
CA ASN A 280 11.19 21.24 14.40
C ASN A 280 11.96 22.11 15.44
N THR A 281 12.85 21.49 16.21
CA THR A 281 13.56 22.19 17.29
C THR A 281 14.79 22.98 16.83
N GLY A 282 15.28 22.74 15.61
CA GLY A 282 16.51 23.30 15.06
C GLY A 282 17.78 22.80 15.77
N THR A 283 17.74 21.61 16.39
CA THR A 283 18.83 21.07 17.21
C THR A 283 19.26 19.67 16.75
N ASP A 284 20.45 19.24 17.13
CA ASP A 284 20.93 17.88 16.83
C ASP A 284 20.05 16.77 17.47
N ASN A 285 19.15 17.12 18.39
CA ASN A 285 18.28 16.21 19.14
C ASN A 285 16.81 16.26 18.72
N GLU A 286 16.51 16.74 17.50
CA GLU A 286 15.13 16.71 16.98
C GLU A 286 14.53 15.30 17.04
N PRO A 287 13.30 15.12 17.57
CA PRO A 287 12.69 13.81 17.76
C PRO A 287 12.66 12.89 16.53
N GLY A 288 12.49 13.42 15.32
CA GLY A 288 12.40 12.62 14.10
C GLY A 288 12.24 13.47 12.83
N ASN A 289 12.22 12.81 11.66
CA ASN A 289 11.79 13.39 10.39
C ASN A 289 10.32 13.03 10.13
N GLN A 290 9.50 13.96 9.63
CA GLN A 290 8.06 13.73 9.42
C GLN A 290 7.69 13.83 7.95
N LEU A 291 6.71 13.03 7.53
CA LEU A 291 5.95 13.28 6.32
C LEU A 291 4.47 13.19 6.68
N ALA A 292 3.67 14.15 6.23
CA ALA A 292 2.24 14.15 6.52
C ALA A 292 1.44 14.71 5.35
N GLY A 293 0.18 14.30 5.24
CA GLY A 293 -0.73 14.94 4.31
C GLY A 293 -2.02 14.18 4.07
N PHE A 294 -2.64 14.49 2.94
CA PHE A 294 -4.02 14.12 2.63
C PHE A 294 -4.13 13.54 1.24
N ASP A 295 -5.15 12.72 1.02
CA ASP A 295 -5.55 12.25 -0.29
C ASP A 295 -7.07 12.14 -0.39
N PHE A 296 -7.56 12.09 -1.63
CA PHE A 296 -8.96 11.90 -1.91
C PHE A 296 -9.15 11.09 -3.19
N LYS A 297 -10.29 10.41 -3.29
CA LYS A 297 -10.81 9.86 -4.55
C LYS A 297 -12.28 10.23 -4.69
N PHE A 298 -12.64 10.78 -5.85
CA PHE A 298 -13.99 11.18 -6.17
C PHE A 298 -14.55 10.37 -7.35
N LYS A 299 -15.64 9.65 -7.12
CA LYS A 299 -16.33 8.80 -8.12
C LYS A 299 -17.47 9.55 -8.77
N LEU A 300 -17.53 9.54 -10.10
CA LEU A 300 -18.62 10.17 -10.86
C LEU A 300 -19.85 9.27 -11.01
N GLU A 301 -19.71 7.94 -10.85
CA GLU A 301 -20.78 6.98 -11.11
C GLU A 301 -22.05 7.24 -10.29
N PRO A 302 -21.99 7.50 -8.96
CA PRO A 302 -23.22 7.66 -8.17
C PRO A 302 -24.06 8.89 -8.54
N THR A 303 -23.50 9.85 -9.29
CA THR A 303 -24.17 11.11 -9.66
C THR A 303 -24.41 11.23 -11.16
N LEU A 304 -23.42 10.87 -11.98
CA LEU A 304 -23.46 11.02 -13.45
C LEU A 304 -23.62 9.69 -14.19
N GLY A 305 -23.55 8.55 -13.49
CA GLY A 305 -23.53 7.22 -14.10
C GLY A 305 -22.26 6.91 -14.91
N TRP A 306 -21.23 7.76 -14.80
CA TRP A 306 -19.96 7.57 -15.51
C TRP A 306 -19.02 6.73 -14.65
N PRO A 307 -18.50 5.60 -15.16
CA PRO A 307 -17.55 4.77 -14.42
C PRO A 307 -16.14 5.36 -14.49
N VAL A 308 -16.02 6.60 -14.02
CA VAL A 308 -14.84 7.46 -14.06
C VAL A 308 -14.65 8.06 -12.68
N SER A 309 -13.41 8.14 -12.24
CA SER A 309 -13.03 8.78 -10.99
C SER A 309 -11.84 9.69 -11.19
N PHE A 310 -11.70 10.70 -10.33
CA PHE A 310 -10.47 11.47 -10.23
C PHE A 310 -9.98 11.45 -8.78
N TYR A 311 -8.69 11.56 -8.60
CA TYR A 311 -8.06 11.42 -7.29
C TYR A 311 -6.83 12.32 -7.19
N GLY A 312 -6.40 12.56 -5.97
CA GLY A 312 -5.18 13.31 -5.71
C GLY A 312 -4.61 13.00 -4.33
N GLN A 313 -3.33 13.29 -4.18
CA GLN A 313 -2.59 13.16 -2.93
C GLN A 313 -1.62 14.34 -2.80
N MET A 314 -1.53 14.88 -1.59
CA MET A 314 -0.63 15.99 -1.24
C MET A 314 0.05 15.65 0.08
N ILE A 315 1.38 15.50 0.04
CA ILE A 315 2.21 15.14 1.20
C ILE A 315 3.30 16.19 1.36
N GLY A 316 3.46 16.73 2.56
CA GLY A 316 4.54 17.65 2.91
C GLY A 316 5.57 17.01 3.82
N GLU A 317 6.81 17.48 3.68
CA GLU A 317 7.95 17.16 4.57
C GLU A 317 7.87 17.91 5.91
N ASP A 318 7.19 19.07 5.93
CA ASP A 318 7.07 19.90 7.13
C ASP A 318 5.60 20.02 7.55
N GLU A 319 5.34 20.39 8.81
CA GLU A 319 4.00 20.71 9.31
C GLU A 319 3.91 22.17 9.76
N SER A 320 2.96 22.91 9.20
CA SER A 320 2.65 24.30 9.54
C SER A 320 1.21 24.42 10.05
N GLY A 321 1.03 24.35 11.37
CA GLY A 321 -0.28 24.59 12.00
C GLY A 321 -1.36 23.61 11.55
N TYR A 322 -1.05 22.30 11.59
CA TYR A 322 -1.89 21.16 11.17
C TYR A 322 -2.06 20.96 9.65
N LEU A 323 -1.50 21.85 8.81
CA LEU A 323 -1.42 21.64 7.37
C LEU A 323 0.01 21.26 6.97
N PRO A 324 0.18 20.35 6.01
CA PRO A 324 1.50 20.04 5.50
C PRO A 324 2.06 21.22 4.69
N SER A 325 3.36 21.44 4.83
CA SER A 325 4.16 22.40 4.09
C SER A 325 5.32 21.70 3.40
N ALA A 326 5.97 22.39 2.45
CA ALA A 326 6.94 21.80 1.54
C ALA A 326 6.36 20.58 0.80
N ASN A 327 5.30 20.84 0.02
CA ASN A 327 4.41 19.80 -0.49
C ASN A 327 4.90 19.17 -1.81
N MET A 328 4.74 17.87 -1.90
CA MET A 328 4.73 17.06 -3.12
C MET A 328 3.28 16.81 -3.55
N PHE A 329 3.04 16.66 -4.85
CA PHE A 329 1.70 16.58 -5.43
C PHE A 329 1.54 15.38 -6.37
N LEU A 330 0.37 14.75 -6.30
CA LEU A 330 -0.07 13.68 -7.18
C LEU A 330 -1.53 13.92 -7.55
N GLY A 331 -1.86 13.77 -8.83
CA GLY A 331 -3.23 13.87 -9.32
C GLY A 331 -3.47 12.94 -10.50
N GLY A 332 -4.65 12.35 -10.57
CA GLY A 332 -4.99 11.46 -11.67
C GLY A 332 -6.49 11.33 -11.93
N VAL A 333 -6.78 10.72 -13.08
CA VAL A 333 -8.11 10.35 -13.54
C VAL A 333 -8.08 8.92 -14.04
N GLU A 334 -9.12 8.14 -13.74
CA GLU A 334 -9.25 6.74 -14.12
C GLU A 334 -10.63 6.44 -14.68
N GLY A 335 -10.74 5.39 -15.50
CA GLY A 335 -12.02 4.91 -16.02
C GLY A 335 -12.07 3.41 -16.27
N HIS A 336 -13.27 2.87 -16.08
CA HIS A 336 -13.53 1.43 -15.96
C HIS A 336 -14.75 1.01 -16.79
N HIS A 337 -14.49 0.53 -18.01
CA HIS A 337 -15.54 0.26 -18.99
C HIS A 337 -15.70 -1.24 -19.24
N GLY A 338 -16.92 -1.67 -19.59
CA GLY A 338 -17.18 -3.00 -20.12
C GLY A 338 -17.25 -2.96 -21.65
N TRP A 339 -16.63 -3.94 -22.31
CA TRP A 339 -16.77 -4.16 -23.75
C TRP A 339 -17.23 -5.60 -23.98
N GLY A 340 -18.54 -5.80 -24.21
CA GLY A 340 -19.11 -7.15 -24.21
C GLY A 340 -18.95 -7.82 -22.83
N LYS A 341 -18.15 -8.88 -22.76
CA LYS A 341 -17.77 -9.55 -21.49
C LYS A 341 -16.41 -9.10 -20.95
N ASP A 342 -15.67 -8.33 -21.73
CA ASP A 342 -14.33 -7.87 -21.36
C ASP A 342 -14.40 -6.62 -20.49
N ALA A 343 -13.36 -6.41 -19.68
CA ALA A 343 -13.18 -5.24 -18.83
C ALA A 343 -11.99 -4.42 -19.37
N VAL A 344 -12.19 -3.11 -19.48
CA VAL A 344 -11.19 -2.13 -19.90
C VAL A 344 -10.91 -1.20 -18.74
N ASN A 345 -9.64 -1.10 -18.34
CA ASN A 345 -9.13 -0.17 -17.33
C ASN A 345 -8.19 0.83 -18.00
N TRP A 346 -8.27 2.09 -17.61
CA TRP A 346 -7.31 3.11 -18.00
C TRP A 346 -7.15 4.14 -16.87
N TYR A 347 -5.99 4.76 -16.81
CA TYR A 347 -5.73 5.92 -15.96
C TYR A 347 -4.75 6.88 -16.65
N LEU A 348 -4.77 8.14 -16.22
CA LEU A 348 -3.78 9.16 -16.52
C LEU A 348 -3.41 9.84 -15.20
N GLU A 349 -2.13 9.82 -14.86
CA GLU A 349 -1.63 10.27 -13.56
C GLU A 349 -0.42 11.19 -13.74
N ALA A 350 -0.32 12.21 -12.91
CA ALA A 350 0.74 13.21 -12.89
C ALA A 350 1.25 13.39 -11.46
N HIS A 351 2.58 13.45 -11.34
CA HIS A 351 3.29 13.51 -10.07
C HIS A 351 4.31 14.66 -10.14
N ASP A 352 4.52 15.33 -9.02
CA ASP A 352 5.61 16.28 -8.82
C ASP A 352 6.17 16.05 -7.42
N THR A 353 7.35 15.45 -7.35
CA THR A 353 8.02 15.17 -6.08
C THR A 353 9.05 16.25 -5.74
N ARG A 354 9.03 17.41 -6.41
CA ARG A 354 9.75 18.60 -5.95
C ARG A 354 8.93 19.31 -4.88
N THR A 355 9.63 20.03 -4.01
CA THR A 355 8.99 20.82 -2.98
C THR A 355 8.28 22.03 -3.60
N ASN A 356 6.96 22.08 -3.42
CA ASN A 356 6.07 23.08 -4.00
C ASN A 356 6.28 23.24 -5.52
N MET A 357 6.43 22.12 -6.22
CA MET A 357 6.61 22.03 -7.69
C MET A 357 7.83 22.82 -8.24
N SER A 358 8.79 23.18 -7.38
CA SER A 358 9.86 24.11 -7.77
C SER A 358 11.18 23.88 -7.05
N ARG A 359 11.19 23.87 -5.71
CA ARG A 359 12.41 23.70 -4.92
C ARG A 359 12.86 22.24 -4.99
N THR A 360 14.14 22.04 -5.29
CA THR A 360 14.81 20.74 -5.29
C THR A 360 15.71 20.56 -4.07
N ASN A 361 16.30 19.38 -3.92
CA ASN A 361 17.17 18.99 -2.81
C ASN A 361 16.52 19.19 -1.44
N TYR A 362 15.22 18.87 -1.34
CA TYR A 362 14.48 18.93 -0.08
C TYR A 362 13.54 17.75 0.11
N SER A 363 12.75 17.41 -0.91
CA SER A 363 11.85 16.27 -0.85
C SER A 363 12.62 14.96 -0.63
N TYR A 364 12.15 14.14 0.30
CA TYR A 364 12.76 12.90 0.77
C TYR A 364 14.17 13.05 1.33
N THR A 365 14.59 14.26 1.71
CA THR A 365 15.89 14.51 2.33
C THR A 365 15.72 14.86 3.81
N HIS A 366 16.76 14.59 4.59
CA HIS A 366 16.78 15.02 5.99
C HIS A 366 18.22 15.20 6.48
N HIS A 367 18.43 16.15 7.38
CA HIS A 367 19.78 16.51 7.85
C HIS A 367 20.33 15.55 8.92
N ILE A 368 19.45 14.86 9.68
CA ILE A 368 19.81 13.78 10.62
C ILE A 368 19.85 12.41 9.93
N TYR A 369 18.70 11.98 9.40
CA TYR A 369 18.54 10.79 8.57
C TYR A 369 19.08 11.03 7.15
N LYS A 370 20.42 11.07 7.03
CA LYS A 370 21.14 11.57 5.84
C LYS A 370 21.05 10.71 4.59
N ASP A 371 20.69 9.42 4.71
CA ASP A 371 20.38 8.59 3.54
C ASP A 371 18.98 8.93 2.98
N GLY A 372 18.27 9.90 3.59
CA GLY A 372 16.96 10.38 3.20
C GLY A 372 15.84 9.40 3.54
N TYR A 373 14.68 9.61 2.91
CA TYR A 373 13.50 8.77 3.01
C TYR A 373 13.58 7.54 2.06
N TYR A 374 14.71 6.84 2.14
CA TYR A 374 15.08 5.71 1.28
C TYR A 374 15.58 4.54 2.11
N GLN A 375 15.31 3.32 1.67
CA GLN A 375 15.93 2.11 2.21
C GLN A 375 16.74 1.45 1.10
N GLN A 376 18.02 1.20 1.36
CA GLN A 376 18.93 0.56 0.39
C GLN A 376 18.97 1.33 -0.95
N GLY A 377 18.81 2.66 -0.89
CA GLY A 377 18.76 3.55 -2.05
C GLY A 377 17.42 3.63 -2.78
N TYR A 378 16.41 2.87 -2.37
CA TYR A 378 15.09 2.86 -2.98
C TYR A 378 14.06 3.61 -2.12
N PRO A 379 13.18 4.41 -2.74
CA PRO A 379 12.29 5.33 -2.01
C PRO A 379 11.23 4.59 -1.21
N LEU A 380 10.95 5.08 0.00
CA LEU A 380 9.81 4.61 0.81
C LEU A 380 8.48 5.21 0.34
N GLY A 381 8.53 6.37 -0.32
CA GLY A 381 7.41 7.05 -0.96
C GLY A 381 7.29 6.66 -2.43
N ASP A 382 7.34 7.66 -3.30
CA ASP A 382 7.10 7.51 -4.74
C ASP A 382 8.29 6.85 -5.44
N ALA A 383 8.01 6.02 -6.46
CA ALA A 383 8.99 5.23 -7.18
C ALA A 383 10.03 6.07 -7.93
N MET A 384 9.73 7.33 -8.23
CA MET A 384 10.69 8.28 -8.82
C MET A 384 11.79 8.74 -7.85
N GLY A 385 11.53 8.69 -6.53
CA GLY A 385 12.30 9.45 -5.56
C GLY A 385 11.93 10.94 -5.57
N GLY A 386 12.79 11.76 -4.97
CA GLY A 386 12.60 13.21 -4.85
C GLY A 386 12.98 13.94 -6.13
N ASP A 387 12.34 15.10 -6.33
CA ASP A 387 12.62 16.05 -7.41
C ASP A 387 12.27 15.60 -8.85
N GLY A 388 11.38 14.61 -8.99
CA GLY A 388 10.88 14.05 -10.25
C GLY A 388 9.71 14.80 -10.89
#